data_AF-A0A6V7WKV1-F1
#
_entry.id   AF-A0A6V7WKV1-F1
#
_cell.length_a   1.000
_cell.length_b   1.000
_cell.length_c   1.000
_cell.angle_alpha   90.00
_cell.angle_beta   90.00
_cell.angle_gamma   90.00
#
_symmetry.space_group_name_H-M   'P 1'
#
loop_
_entity.id
_entity.type
_entity.pdbx_description
1 polymer ?
#
loop_
_entity_poly.entity_id
_entity_poly.type
_entity_poly.pdbx_seq_one_letter_code
_entity_poly.pdbx_strand_id
1 'polypeptide(L)'
;MDAEGFLPLSLIASFPRIRSLTDDVSFILSCLRGSEGIEFSADELKIRPRINPLYWPLHESSPQSGTETPLPAAISDDDGNK
;
A
#
# COMPACT_ATOMS: atom_id res chain seq x y z
N MET A 1 3.26 12.55 1.17
CA MET A 1 3.20 13.01 2.57
C MET A 1 3.82 14.38 2.60
N ASP A 2 3.10 15.35 3.14
CA ASP A 2 3.57 16.73 3.17
C ASP A 2 4.66 16.91 4.23
N ALA A 3 5.35 18.06 4.24
CA ALA A 3 6.45 18.34 5.18
C ALA A 3 6.04 18.26 6.67
N GLU A 4 4.74 18.39 6.96
CA GLU A 4 4.15 18.29 8.30
C GLU A 4 3.62 16.89 8.64
N GLY A 5 3.79 15.93 7.72
CA GLY A 5 3.35 14.55 7.90
C GLY A 5 1.89 14.28 7.54
N PHE A 6 1.19 15.24 6.92
CA PHE A 6 -0.17 15.05 6.47
C PHE A 6 -0.27 14.20 5.19
N LEU A 7 -1.32 13.40 5.15
CA LEU A 7 -1.73 12.56 4.04
C LEU A 7 -3.19 12.87 3.66
N PRO A 8 -3.51 13.04 2.38
CA PRO A 8 -4.88 13.29 1.96
C PRO A 8 -5.76 12.06 2.20
N LEU A 9 -6.98 12.29 2.68
CA LEU A 9 -7.95 11.23 2.96
C LEU A 9 -8.28 10.40 1.70
N SER A 10 -8.30 11.04 0.53
CA SER A 10 -8.49 10.39 -0.76
C SER A 10 -7.43 9.33 -1.06
N LEU A 11 -6.19 9.50 -0.59
CA LEU A 11 -5.13 8.51 -0.75
C LEU A 11 -5.39 7.28 0.12
N ILE A 12 -5.86 7.47 1.36
CA ILE A 12 -6.24 6.38 2.26
C ILE A 12 -7.42 5.59 1.70
N ALA A 13 -8.46 6.29 1.25
CA ALA A 13 -9.62 5.68 0.58
C ALA A 13 -9.20 4.92 -0.69
N SER A 14 -8.10 5.33 -1.33
CA SER A 14 -7.58 4.66 -2.52
C SER A 14 -6.83 3.35 -2.24
N PHE A 15 -6.54 2.98 -1.00
CA PHE A 15 -5.81 1.74 -0.72
C PHE A 15 -6.64 0.48 -1.03
N PRO A 16 -6.07 -0.55 -1.68
CA PRO A 16 -6.81 -1.75 -2.07
C PRO A 16 -7.53 -2.41 -0.90
N ARG A 17 -6.85 -2.50 0.26
CA ARG A 17 -7.42 -3.06 1.48
C ARG A 17 -8.58 -2.24 2.04
N ILE A 18 -8.52 -0.91 1.95
CA ILE A 18 -9.60 -0.03 2.40
C ILE A 18 -10.80 -0.17 1.47
N ARG A 19 -10.59 -0.10 0.14
CA ARG A 19 -11.66 -0.28 -0.85
C ARG A 19 -12.39 -1.62 -0.74
N SER A 20 -11.67 -2.69 -0.36
CA SER A 20 -12.30 -3.99 -0.11
C SER A 20 -13.19 -4.02 1.15
N LEU A 21 -12.99 -3.09 2.09
CA LEU A 21 -13.79 -2.97 3.31
C LEU A 21 -14.94 -1.97 3.14
N THR A 22 -14.67 -0.83 2.49
CA THR A 22 -15.64 0.24 2.27
C THR A 22 -15.17 1.18 1.15
N ASP A 23 -16.12 1.69 0.37
CA ASP A 23 -15.90 2.79 -0.59
C ASP A 23 -16.43 4.12 -0.05
N ASP A 24 -17.13 4.11 1.11
CA ASP A 24 -17.74 5.31 1.68
C ASP A 24 -16.73 6.15 2.46
N VAL A 25 -16.33 7.27 1.85
CA VAL A 25 -15.35 8.21 2.43
C VAL A 25 -15.88 8.85 3.73
N SER A 26 -17.18 9.10 3.81
CA SER A 26 -17.82 9.69 5.00
C SER A 26 -17.70 8.76 6.22
N PHE A 27 -17.91 7.47 6.00
CA PHE A 27 -17.73 6.42 7.00
C PHE A 27 -16.27 6.31 7.45
N ILE A 28 -15.33 6.32 6.50
CA ILE A 28 -13.88 6.35 6.83
C ILE A 28 -13.57 7.55 7.72
N LEU A 29 -14.04 8.76 7.37
CA LEU A 29 -13.83 9.97 8.15
C LEU A 29 -14.39 9.84 9.58
N SER A 30 -15.60 9.33 9.72
CA SER A 30 -16.23 9.11 11.02
C SER A 30 -15.47 8.11 11.89
N CYS A 31 -15.00 7.00 11.30
CA CYS A 31 -14.19 6.00 12.00
C CYS A 31 -12.85 6.60 12.46
N LEU A 32 -12.21 7.37 11.58
CA LEU A 32 -10.95 8.03 11.87
C LEU A 32 -11.09 9.10 12.96
N ARG A 33 -12.22 9.82 13.02
CA ARG A 33 -12.50 10.80 14.09
C ARG A 33 -12.60 10.17 15.48
N GLY A 34 -13.01 8.90 15.57
CA GLY A 34 -13.04 8.14 16.83
C GLY A 34 -11.69 7.56 17.25
N SER A 35 -10.65 7.67 16.40
CA SER A 35 -9.33 7.10 16.67
C SER A 35 -8.43 8.09 17.40
N GLU A 36 -7.82 7.67 18.50
CA GLU A 36 -6.85 8.49 19.24
C GLU A 36 -5.46 8.53 18.60
N GLY A 37 -5.19 7.71 17.59
CA GLY A 37 -3.87 7.60 16.97
C GLY A 37 -3.56 8.69 15.93
N ILE A 38 -4.58 9.46 15.52
CA ILE A 38 -4.49 10.36 14.37
C ILE A 38 -5.05 11.76 14.66
N GLU A 39 -4.59 12.71 13.86
CA GLU A 39 -5.00 14.11 13.85
C GLU A 39 -5.47 14.53 12.47
N PHE A 40 -6.48 15.39 12.43
CA PHE A 40 -7.00 16.00 11.21
C PHE A 40 -6.37 17.38 10.98
N SER A 41 -6.19 17.77 9.72
CA SER A 41 -5.89 19.16 9.36
C SER A 41 -7.09 20.07 9.59
N ALA A 42 -6.86 21.39 9.55
CA ALA A 42 -7.91 22.40 9.72
C ALA A 42 -9.08 22.23 8.74
N ASP A 43 -8.81 21.79 7.51
CA ASP A 43 -9.84 21.55 6.48
C ASP A 43 -10.46 20.14 6.56
N GLU A 44 -10.06 19.29 7.51
CA GLU A 44 -10.50 17.89 7.67
C GLU A 44 -10.27 16.95 6.45
N LEU A 45 -9.60 17.43 5.39
CA LEU A 45 -9.30 16.67 4.17
C LEU A 45 -8.01 15.84 4.24
N LYS A 46 -7.21 16.05 5.28
CA LYS A 46 -5.93 15.38 5.47
C LYS A 46 -5.80 14.89 6.92
N ILE A 47 -5.06 13.80 7.07
CA ILE A 47 -4.79 13.16 8.35
C ILE A 47 -3.29 12.97 8.55
N ARG A 48 -2.84 12.91 9.80
CA ARG A 48 -1.48 12.51 10.16
C ARG A 48 -1.48 11.66 11.44
N PRO A 49 -0.44 10.86 11.70
CA PRO A 49 -0.23 10.24 13.01
C PRO A 49 -0.04 11.31 14.10
N ARG A 50 -0.60 11.09 15.29
CA ARG A 50 -0.30 11.93 16.47
C ARG A 50 1.14 11.75 16.96
N ILE A 51 1.61 10.50 16.94
CA ILE A 51 2.94 10.13 17.39
C ILE A 51 3.83 9.97 16.16
N ASN A 52 4.99 10.63 16.18
CA ASN A 52 5.95 10.63 15.08
C ASN A 52 5.28 10.91 13.72
N PRO A 53 4.67 12.09 13.55
CA PRO A 53 3.93 12.42 12.34
C PRO A 53 4.77 12.33 11.06
N LEU A 54 6.11 12.35 11.14
CA LEU A 54 7.03 12.22 10.00
C LEU A 54 7.44 10.78 9.68
N TYR A 55 7.14 9.82 10.56
CA TYR A 55 7.52 8.43 10.39
C TYR A 55 6.30 7.61 10.02
N TRP A 56 6.11 7.40 8.72
CA TRP A 56 5.17 6.42 8.22
C TRP A 56 5.92 5.11 7.97
N PRO A 57 5.68 4.04 8.74
CA PRO A 57 6.32 2.75 8.50
C PRO A 57 5.75 2.15 7.21
N LEU A 58 6.30 2.58 6.08
CA LEU A 58 6.19 1.85 4.83
C LEU A 58 7.02 0.59 5.04
N HIS A 59 6.37 -0.55 5.28
CA HIS A 59 7.07 -1.82 5.18
C HIS A 59 7.74 -1.84 3.82
N GLU A 60 9.08 -1.97 3.81
CA GLU A 60 9.81 -2.26 2.60
C GLU A 60 9.07 -3.42 1.94
N SER A 61 8.44 -3.13 0.81
CA SER A 61 7.85 -4.16 -0.02
C SER A 61 9.06 -4.85 -0.59
N SER A 62 9.65 -5.80 0.16
CA SER A 62 10.67 -6.66 -0.40
C SER A 62 10.02 -7.26 -1.64
N PRO A 63 10.50 -6.96 -2.85
CA PRO A 63 10.04 -7.69 -3.99
C PRO A 63 10.52 -9.11 -3.70
N GLN A 64 9.62 -9.99 -3.26
CA GLN A 64 9.76 -11.39 -3.61
C GLN A 64 9.68 -11.42 -5.13
N SER A 65 10.84 -11.17 -5.71
CA SER A 65 11.22 -11.53 -7.05
C SER A 65 10.88 -13.01 -7.13
N GLY A 66 9.69 -13.30 -7.65
CA GLY A 66 9.39 -14.59 -8.22
C GLY A 66 10.35 -14.74 -9.39
N THR A 67 11.56 -15.19 -9.10
CA THR A 67 12.47 -15.73 -10.08
C THR A 67 11.86 -17.07 -10.50
N GLU A 68 10.79 -16.99 -11.30
CA GLU A 68 10.39 -18.09 -12.14
C GLU A 68 11.48 -18.19 -13.20
N THR A 69 12.52 -18.97 -12.88
CA THR A 69 13.50 -19.42 -13.85
C THR A 69 12.71 -20.07 -14.99
N PRO A 70 12.82 -19.60 -16.24
CA PRO A 70 12.18 -20.28 -17.36
C PRO A 70 12.82 -21.66 -17.45
N LEU A 71 11.97 -22.68 -17.41
CA LEU A 71 12.31 -24.06 -17.74
C LEU A 71 13.14 -24.07 -19.04
N PRO A 72 14.38 -24.59 -19.07
CA PRO A 72 14.99 -24.91 -20.35
C PRO A 72 14.17 -26.02 -20.98
N ALA A 73 13.54 -25.69 -22.10
CA ALA A 73 12.81 -26.60 -22.96
C ALA A 73 13.61 -27.88 -23.18
N ALA A 74 12.94 -29.02 -23.02
CA ALA A 74 13.39 -30.28 -23.55
C ALA A 74 13.63 -30.11 -25.06
N ILE A 75 14.88 -30.15 -25.49
CA ILE A 75 15.29 -30.54 -26.84
C ILE A 75 16.58 -31.35 -26.74
N SER A 76 16.45 -32.65 -26.50
CA SER A 76 17.46 -33.64 -26.86
C SER A 76 16.73 -34.90 -27.30
N ASP A 77 15.91 -34.77 -28.34
CA ASP A 77 15.55 -35.90 -29.19
C ASP A 77 16.65 -36.07 -30.25
N ASP A 78 17.38 -37.17 -30.09
CA ASP A 78 17.63 -38.21 -31.10
C ASP A 78 18.24 -37.88 -32.50
N ASP A 79 19.23 -38.71 -32.82
CA ASP A 79 19.69 -39.22 -34.13
C ASP A 79 20.84 -38.54 -34.91
N GLY A 80 21.83 -39.38 -35.26
CA GLY A 80 22.50 -39.29 -36.56
C GLY A 80 24.02 -39.14 -36.62
N ASN A 81 24.69 -40.28 -36.83
CA ASN A 81 25.86 -40.47 -37.72
C ASN A 81 27.30 -40.33 -37.18
N LYS A 82 27.87 -41.46 -36.73
CA LYS A 82 29.08 -42.05 -37.35
C LYS A 82 29.18 -43.56 -37.09
#